data_AF-A0A957N7G4-F1
#
_entry.id   AF-A0A957N7G4-F1
#
_cell.length_a   1.000
_cell.length_b   1.000
_cell.length_c   1.000
_cell.angle_alpha   90.00
_cell.angle_beta   90.00
_cell.angle_gamma   90.00
#
_symmetry.space_group_name_H-M   'P 1'
#
loop_
_entity.id
_entity.type
_entity.pdbx_description
1 polymer ?
#
loop_
_entity_poly.entity_id
_entity_poly.type
_entity_poly.pdbx_seq_one_letter_code
_entity_poly.pdbx_strand_id
1 'polypeptide(L)'
;MTRSLSKLETIKAASSNLRGDLAAEVDDTGTTHFDEAGKQLLKFHGLYQQDDRDARKDSRANGRDKAYSFMLRTRIPGGQLTADQYLVHDELADRFANHTLRITTRQCFQLHGVLKGDIKASIQALDQALITSLGACGDLVRNVMCCPAPVHDPIRAEIEQVTRAISDHLLPRTRAYHEIWLEGEKVVSGREQAEEEPIYGKTYLPRKFKIAVAYPGDNCVDVFTQDIGLIAVAEDGRLAGFNVVVGGGMGMSHTKPDTFPRLADLLGFVPPEQVLPVVETIVLVQRDYGNRSDRKHARMKYLLHEWGVDRFRRVVESRLGWALAPARPLPPLVNDLHLGWHEQGDERWFLGLSIENGRIKDEGDLRLKTGLRTVIQQFRPNVRLTPNHDILLTDVTPEARAAFDAVLAAHGVRPADVLTQVRRHAMACVALPTCGLALAEAERALPAVIDRLEVVLAELGLARDTISVRMTGCPNGCARP
;
A
#
# COMPACT_ATOMS: atom_id res chain seq x y z
N MET A 1 10.01 28.41 22.86
CA MET A 1 10.05 28.74 21.43
C MET A 1 9.13 27.79 20.69
N THR A 2 8.00 28.27 20.17
CA THR A 2 7.10 27.50 19.30
C THR A 2 7.85 27.18 18.01
N ARG A 3 8.11 25.89 17.74
CA ARG A 3 8.78 25.46 16.51
C ARG A 3 7.90 25.81 15.31
N SER A 4 8.47 26.38 14.26
CA SER A 4 7.73 26.70 13.01
C SER A 4 7.16 25.43 12.40
N LEU A 5 5.93 25.49 11.87
CA LEU A 5 5.31 24.38 11.16
C LEU A 5 6.02 24.11 9.83
N SER A 6 5.96 22.87 9.33
CA SER A 6 6.49 22.54 8.02
C SER A 6 5.66 23.19 6.91
N LYS A 7 6.27 23.48 5.74
CA LYS A 7 5.59 24.09 4.59
C LYS A 7 4.30 23.36 4.18
N LEU A 8 4.26 22.03 4.33
CA LEU A 8 3.07 21.25 3.97
C LEU A 8 1.91 21.48 4.94
N GLU A 9 2.16 21.80 6.21
CA GLU A 9 1.07 22.14 7.12
C GLU A 9 0.37 23.42 6.68
N THR A 10 1.13 24.42 6.21
CA THR A 10 0.58 25.65 5.63
C THR A 10 -0.26 25.36 4.38
N ILE A 11 0.25 24.52 3.47
CA ILE A 11 -0.50 24.11 2.26
C ILE A 11 -1.81 23.41 2.64
N LYS A 12 -1.77 22.45 3.57
CA LYS A 12 -2.99 21.75 4.04
C LYS A 12 -3.99 22.73 4.64
N ALA A 13 -3.53 23.62 5.52
CA ALA A 13 -4.40 24.60 6.18
C ALA A 13 -5.04 25.59 5.19
N ALA A 14 -4.37 25.93 4.09
CA ALA A 14 -4.89 26.82 3.06
C ALA A 14 -5.72 26.10 1.98
N SER A 15 -5.73 24.77 1.94
CA SER A 15 -6.29 23.99 0.83
C SER A 15 -7.81 23.85 0.80
N SER A 16 -8.55 24.36 1.79
CA SER A 16 -10.00 24.15 1.91
C SER A 16 -10.38 22.67 1.79
N ASN A 17 -9.86 21.84 2.70
CA ASN A 17 -10.01 20.38 2.73
C ASN A 17 -9.54 19.68 1.44
N LEU A 18 -8.29 19.95 1.04
CA LEU A 18 -7.59 19.30 -0.06
C LEU A 18 -8.04 19.69 -1.48
N ARG A 19 -8.77 20.80 -1.63
CA ARG A 19 -9.08 21.40 -2.92
C ARG A 19 -7.89 22.15 -3.49
N GLY A 20 -7.41 23.17 -2.77
CA GLY A 20 -6.47 24.16 -3.30
C GLY A 20 -6.92 24.67 -4.66
N ASP A 21 -5.99 24.78 -5.60
CA ASP A 21 -6.27 25.16 -6.99
C ASP A 21 -6.37 23.95 -7.93
N LEU A 22 -6.45 22.72 -7.40
CA LEU A 22 -6.38 21.49 -8.20
C LEU A 22 -7.42 21.44 -9.33
N ALA A 23 -8.65 21.90 -9.10
CA ALA A 23 -9.67 21.89 -10.14
C ALA A 23 -9.29 22.81 -11.32
N ALA A 24 -8.81 24.02 -11.03
CA ALA A 24 -8.33 24.94 -12.05
C ALA A 24 -7.08 24.42 -12.75
N GLU A 25 -6.15 23.81 -12.00
CA GLU A 25 -4.95 23.20 -12.57
C GLU A 25 -5.27 22.00 -13.46
N VAL A 26 -6.29 21.20 -13.14
CA VAL A 26 -6.76 20.08 -13.99
C VAL A 26 -7.31 20.59 -15.32
N ASP A 27 -8.09 21.68 -15.28
CA ASP A 27 -8.68 22.29 -16.47
C ASP A 27 -7.65 23.06 -17.34
N ASP A 28 -6.50 23.44 -16.78
CA ASP A 28 -5.40 24.08 -17.50
C ASP A 28 -4.65 23.09 -18.40
N THR A 29 -4.94 23.14 -19.70
CA THR A 29 -4.26 22.36 -20.74
C THR A 29 -2.94 22.98 -21.23
N GLY A 30 -2.59 24.19 -20.76
CA GLY A 30 -1.35 24.87 -21.11
C GLY A 30 -0.11 24.33 -20.40
N THR A 31 -0.29 23.51 -19.37
CA THR A 31 0.79 22.91 -18.57
C THR A 31 0.66 21.38 -18.49
N THR A 32 1.79 20.68 -18.40
CA THR A 32 1.85 19.21 -18.26
C THR A 32 2.01 18.75 -16.82
N HIS A 33 2.05 19.68 -15.87
CA HIS A 33 2.32 19.44 -14.46
C HIS A 33 1.52 20.40 -13.58
N PHE A 34 1.44 20.07 -12.29
CA PHE A 34 0.89 20.90 -11.23
C PHE A 34 2.02 21.66 -10.55
N ASP A 35 1.65 22.78 -9.93
CA ASP A 35 2.55 23.60 -9.14
C ASP A 35 3.00 22.89 -7.85
N GLU A 36 3.82 23.57 -7.03
CA GLU A 36 4.34 22.94 -5.81
C GLU A 36 3.27 22.70 -4.74
N ALA A 37 2.17 23.46 -4.66
CA ALA A 37 1.08 23.21 -3.73
C ALA A 37 0.20 22.05 -4.23
N GLY A 38 -0.26 22.13 -5.48
CA GLY A 38 -1.04 21.11 -6.18
C GLY A 38 -0.34 19.75 -6.13
N LYS A 39 0.95 19.69 -6.45
CA LYS A 39 1.77 18.46 -6.34
C LYS A 39 1.78 17.83 -4.94
N GLN A 40 1.65 18.61 -3.86
CA GLN A 40 1.51 18.03 -2.52
C GLN A 40 0.08 17.57 -2.24
N LEU A 41 -0.93 18.32 -2.69
CA LEU A 41 -2.34 18.01 -2.49
C LEU A 41 -2.77 16.77 -3.29
N LEU A 42 -2.28 16.59 -4.52
CA LEU A 42 -2.47 15.39 -5.36
C LEU A 42 -2.21 14.09 -4.60
N LYS A 43 -1.25 14.10 -3.67
CA LYS A 43 -0.93 12.91 -2.86
C LYS A 43 -2.11 12.47 -2.02
N PHE A 44 -2.97 13.36 -1.55
CA PHE A 44 -4.15 12.96 -0.78
C PHE A 44 -5.20 12.27 -1.66
N HIS A 45 -5.23 12.62 -2.95
CA HIS A 45 -6.07 12.02 -4.00
C HIS A 45 -5.46 10.77 -4.66
N GLY A 46 -4.36 10.25 -4.09
CA GLY A 46 -3.71 9.02 -4.57
C GLY A 46 -2.69 9.20 -5.70
N LEU A 47 -2.41 10.44 -6.09
CA LEU A 47 -1.53 10.77 -7.21
C LEU A 47 -0.14 11.23 -6.76
N TYR A 48 0.88 10.87 -7.53
CA TYR A 48 2.20 11.51 -7.46
C TYR A 48 2.57 12.03 -8.82
N GLN A 49 2.85 13.33 -8.92
CA GLN A 49 3.60 13.87 -10.05
C GLN A 49 5.02 13.31 -10.03
N GLN A 50 5.41 12.75 -11.16
CA GLN A 50 6.71 12.17 -11.44
C GLN A 50 7.25 12.76 -12.74
N ASP A 51 8.50 12.44 -13.04
CA ASP A 51 9.08 12.66 -14.35
C ASP A 51 9.99 11.49 -14.69
N ASP A 52 10.13 11.21 -15.98
CA ASP A 52 11.11 10.22 -16.44
C ASP A 52 12.52 10.78 -16.30
N ARG A 53 13.26 10.20 -15.34
CA ARG A 53 14.64 10.62 -15.05
C ARG A 53 15.64 10.19 -16.10
N ASP A 54 15.34 9.16 -16.89
CA ASP A 54 16.20 8.72 -18.00
C ASP A 54 16.11 9.74 -19.16
N ALA A 55 14.92 10.30 -19.40
CA ALA A 55 14.69 11.32 -20.44
C ALA A 55 15.27 12.71 -20.10
N ARG A 56 15.61 13.01 -18.83
CA ARG A 56 16.03 14.36 -18.39
C ARG A 56 17.18 14.95 -19.20
N LYS A 57 18.18 14.13 -19.57
CA LYS A 57 19.35 14.61 -20.31
C LYS A 57 18.94 15.06 -21.72
N ASP A 58 18.12 14.26 -22.39
CA ASP A 58 17.57 14.58 -23.72
C ASP A 58 16.65 15.80 -23.67
N SER A 59 15.69 15.85 -22.72
CA SER A 59 14.80 17.01 -22.55
C SER A 59 15.59 18.32 -22.43
N ARG A 60 16.61 18.34 -21.55
CA ARG A 60 17.46 19.52 -21.34
C ARG A 60 18.26 19.91 -22.59
N ALA A 61 18.84 18.93 -23.30
CA ALA A 61 19.62 19.19 -24.51
C ALA A 61 18.76 19.81 -25.63
N ASN A 62 17.45 19.54 -25.63
CA ASN A 62 16.52 20.01 -26.65
C ASN A 62 15.61 21.14 -26.17
N GLY A 63 15.88 21.75 -25.01
CA GLY A 63 15.06 22.85 -24.46
C GLY A 63 13.62 22.45 -24.13
N ARG A 64 13.33 21.15 -23.98
CA ARG A 64 12.00 20.64 -23.59
C ARG A 64 11.88 20.59 -22.07
N ASP A 65 10.66 20.72 -21.58
CA ASP A 65 10.38 20.46 -20.17
C ASP A 65 10.66 18.98 -19.81
N LYS A 66 10.67 18.66 -18.52
CA LYS A 66 10.76 17.27 -18.07
C LYS A 66 9.59 16.48 -18.64
N ALA A 67 9.83 15.20 -18.94
CA ALA A 67 8.79 14.26 -19.32
C ALA A 67 7.91 13.92 -18.10
N TYR A 68 7.01 14.84 -17.75
CA TYR A 68 6.10 14.70 -16.63
C TYR A 68 5.06 13.61 -16.88
N SER A 69 4.77 12.87 -15.82
CA SER A 69 3.68 11.91 -15.76
C SER A 69 3.24 11.75 -14.31
N PHE A 70 2.19 10.98 -14.09
CA PHE A 70 1.60 10.74 -12.79
C PHE A 70 1.58 9.26 -12.50
N MET A 71 1.86 8.94 -11.24
CA MET A 71 1.55 7.63 -10.69
C MET A 71 0.24 7.74 -9.92
N LEU A 72 -0.72 6.91 -10.30
CA LEU A 72 -1.98 6.71 -9.60
C LEU A 72 -1.89 5.45 -8.75
N ARG A 73 -2.15 5.55 -7.45
CA ARG A 73 -2.24 4.39 -6.55
C ARG A 73 -3.66 4.20 -6.08
N THR A 74 -4.14 2.96 -6.12
CA THR A 74 -5.46 2.59 -5.60
C THR A 74 -5.41 2.21 -4.13
N ARG A 75 -6.57 2.29 -3.45
CA ARG A 75 -6.79 1.80 -2.09
C ARG A 75 -7.63 0.53 -2.19
N ILE A 76 -7.10 -0.59 -1.72
CA ILE A 76 -7.68 -1.93 -1.86
C ILE A 76 -7.50 -2.63 -0.51
N PRO A 77 -8.42 -2.45 0.46
CA PRO A 77 -8.29 -3.00 1.80
C PRO A 77 -8.11 -4.53 1.75
N GLY A 78 -7.07 -5.03 2.41
CA GLY A 78 -6.71 -6.46 2.37
C GLY A 78 -6.25 -6.99 1.01
N GLY A 79 -6.09 -6.11 0.00
CA GLY A 79 -5.68 -6.49 -1.35
C GLY A 79 -6.76 -7.17 -2.19
N GLN A 80 -8.02 -7.14 -1.76
CA GLN A 80 -9.09 -7.91 -2.39
C GLN A 80 -9.75 -7.16 -3.55
N LEU A 81 -9.88 -7.84 -4.69
CA LEU A 81 -10.51 -7.35 -5.90
C LEU A 81 -11.41 -8.43 -6.50
N THR A 82 -12.51 -8.01 -7.13
CA THR A 82 -13.23 -8.89 -8.05
C THR A 82 -12.45 -9.06 -9.36
N ALA A 83 -12.83 -10.07 -10.16
CA ALA A 83 -12.32 -10.24 -11.51
C ALA A 83 -12.48 -8.95 -12.36
N ASP A 84 -13.65 -8.30 -12.30
CA ASP A 84 -13.93 -7.07 -13.05
C ASP A 84 -13.07 -5.91 -12.58
N GLN A 85 -12.90 -5.77 -11.27
CA GLN A 85 -12.02 -4.75 -10.71
C GLN A 85 -10.58 -4.91 -11.17
N TYR A 86 -10.07 -6.15 -11.27
CA TYR A 86 -8.76 -6.39 -11.88
C TYR A 86 -8.73 -5.99 -13.36
N LEU A 87 -9.72 -6.40 -14.15
CA LEU A 87 -9.78 -6.12 -15.59
C LEU A 87 -9.84 -4.61 -15.88
N VAL A 88 -10.53 -3.83 -15.04
CA VAL A 88 -10.51 -2.37 -15.12
C VAL A 88 -9.10 -1.82 -14.90
N HIS A 89 -8.38 -2.27 -13.87
CA HIS A 89 -6.98 -1.83 -13.69
C HIS A 89 -6.10 -2.16 -14.89
N ASP A 90 -6.25 -3.37 -15.43
CA ASP A 90 -5.48 -3.87 -16.56
C ASP A 90 -5.79 -3.11 -17.87
N GLU A 91 -7.05 -2.70 -18.09
CA GLU A 91 -7.46 -1.82 -19.18
C GLU A 91 -6.91 -0.39 -19.01
N LEU A 92 -7.03 0.17 -17.80
CA LEU A 92 -6.51 1.52 -17.50
C LEU A 92 -5.00 1.60 -17.68
N ALA A 93 -4.27 0.52 -17.38
CA ALA A 93 -2.84 0.44 -17.63
C ALA A 93 -2.51 0.64 -19.11
N ASP A 94 -3.33 0.10 -20.02
CA ASP A 94 -3.12 0.22 -21.47
C ASP A 94 -3.65 1.53 -22.05
N ARG A 95 -4.78 2.03 -21.54
CA ARG A 95 -5.45 3.21 -22.07
C ARG A 95 -4.80 4.52 -21.64
N PHE A 96 -4.40 4.61 -20.38
CA PHE A 96 -4.00 5.88 -19.77
C PHE A 96 -2.61 5.86 -19.17
N ALA A 97 -1.97 4.70 -19.01
CA ALA A 97 -0.70 4.57 -18.32
C ALA A 97 0.38 3.97 -19.26
N ASN A 98 1.39 3.32 -18.69
CA ASN A 98 2.54 2.79 -19.43
C ASN A 98 2.43 1.29 -19.78
N HIS A 99 1.22 0.76 -19.96
CA HIS A 99 0.94 -0.66 -20.28
C HIS A 99 1.37 -1.66 -19.20
N THR A 100 1.66 -1.21 -17.97
CA THR A 100 2.06 -2.08 -16.86
C THR A 100 1.23 -1.82 -15.60
N LEU A 101 1.03 -2.87 -14.82
CA LEU A 101 0.55 -2.77 -13.44
C LEU A 101 1.69 -3.05 -12.47
N ARG A 102 1.63 -2.42 -11.29
CA ARG A 102 2.59 -2.63 -10.22
C ARG A 102 1.89 -2.97 -8.92
N ILE A 103 1.92 -4.24 -8.52
CA ILE A 103 1.50 -4.68 -7.19
C ILE A 103 2.49 -4.11 -6.17
N THR A 104 2.01 -3.55 -5.08
CA THR A 104 2.85 -2.90 -4.07
C THR A 104 3.05 -3.74 -2.82
N THR A 105 4.06 -3.41 -2.02
CA THR A 105 4.27 -3.90 -0.65
C THR A 105 3.12 -3.63 0.33
N ARG A 106 2.03 -3.03 -0.15
CA ARG A 106 0.84 -2.71 0.63
C ARG A 106 -0.47 -3.22 0.03
N GLN A 107 -0.39 -4.26 -0.81
CA GLN A 107 -1.58 -4.88 -1.40
C GLN A 107 -2.42 -3.88 -2.21
N CYS A 108 -1.76 -3.07 -3.02
CA CYS A 108 -2.41 -2.11 -3.92
C CYS A 108 -1.79 -2.18 -5.31
N PHE A 109 -2.45 -1.61 -6.31
CA PHE A 109 -1.85 -1.32 -7.60
C PHE A 109 -1.28 0.10 -7.67
N GLN A 110 -0.25 0.27 -8.49
CA GLN A 110 0.17 1.55 -9.05
C GLN A 110 0.10 1.48 -10.58
N LEU A 111 -0.50 2.50 -11.18
CA LEU A 111 -0.43 2.78 -12.60
C LEU A 111 0.57 3.92 -12.79
N HIS A 112 1.60 3.71 -13.61
CA HIS A 112 2.66 4.68 -13.87
C HIS A 112 2.53 5.23 -15.28
N GLY A 113 2.91 6.49 -15.49
CA GLY A 113 2.91 7.09 -16.81
C GLY A 113 1.60 7.77 -17.21
N VAL A 114 0.67 7.97 -16.27
CA VAL A 114 -0.58 8.68 -16.54
C VAL A 114 -0.28 10.12 -16.91
N LEU A 115 -0.80 10.63 -18.02
CA LEU A 115 -0.61 12.03 -18.42
C LEU A 115 -1.61 12.93 -17.70
N LYS A 116 -1.28 14.22 -17.55
CA LYS A 116 -2.12 15.19 -16.80
C LYS A 116 -3.57 15.18 -17.27
N GLY A 117 -3.78 15.23 -18.60
CA GLY A 117 -5.11 15.24 -19.21
C GLY A 117 -5.93 13.97 -18.98
N ASP A 118 -5.26 12.85 -18.71
CA ASP A 118 -5.91 11.55 -18.52
C ASP A 118 -6.23 11.23 -17.06
N ILE A 119 -5.81 12.07 -16.11
CA ILE A 119 -6.00 11.83 -14.67
C ILE A 119 -7.49 11.71 -14.33
N LYS A 120 -8.30 12.66 -14.81
CA LYS A 120 -9.73 12.70 -14.48
C LYS A 120 -10.45 11.46 -15.01
N ALA A 121 -10.23 11.11 -16.27
CA ALA A 121 -10.79 9.91 -16.89
C ALA A 121 -10.33 8.62 -16.18
N SER A 122 -9.06 8.55 -15.77
CA SER A 122 -8.53 7.41 -15.01
C SER A 122 -9.23 7.23 -13.66
N ILE A 123 -9.46 8.32 -12.92
CA ILE A 123 -10.14 8.28 -11.62
C ILE A 123 -11.63 7.93 -11.80
N GLN A 124 -12.32 8.51 -12.78
CA GLN A 124 -13.72 8.21 -13.07
C GLN A 124 -13.93 6.72 -13.40
N ALA A 125 -13.03 6.12 -14.18
CA ALA A 125 -13.12 4.70 -14.49
C ALA A 125 -12.87 3.78 -13.28
N LEU A 126 -11.99 4.17 -12.35
CA LEU A 126 -11.83 3.46 -11.07
C LEU A 126 -13.10 3.56 -10.22
N ASP A 127 -13.69 4.75 -10.13
CA ASP A 127 -14.91 5.01 -9.35
C ASP A 127 -16.09 4.19 -9.86
N GLN A 128 -16.27 4.10 -11.19
CA GLN A 128 -17.27 3.25 -11.83
C GLN A 128 -17.11 1.76 -11.47
N ALA A 129 -15.89 1.33 -11.15
CA ALA A 129 -15.57 -0.03 -10.69
C ALA A 129 -15.57 -0.18 -9.16
N LEU A 130 -16.09 0.83 -8.44
CA LEU A 130 -16.13 0.90 -6.97
C LEU A 130 -14.73 0.83 -6.33
N ILE A 131 -13.72 1.39 -7.01
CA ILE A 131 -12.34 1.49 -6.52
C ILE A 131 -12.01 2.98 -6.32
N THR A 132 -11.39 3.31 -5.19
CA THR A 132 -10.93 4.67 -4.93
C THR A 132 -9.40 4.78 -4.87
N SER A 133 -8.88 5.95 -5.24
CA SER A 133 -7.49 6.35 -4.97
C SER A 133 -7.34 7.28 -3.75
N LEU A 134 -8.46 7.73 -3.17
CA LEU A 134 -8.48 8.64 -2.03
C LEU A 134 -7.74 8.02 -0.83
N GLY A 135 -6.79 8.78 -0.28
CA GLY A 135 -5.99 8.33 0.86
C GLY A 135 -4.98 7.21 0.58
N ALA A 136 -4.81 6.76 -0.68
CA ALA A 136 -3.75 5.82 -1.04
C ALA A 136 -2.34 6.39 -0.80
N CYS A 137 -2.25 7.74 -0.78
CA CYS A 137 -1.04 8.51 -0.60
C CYS A 137 -1.24 9.58 0.51
N GLY A 138 -0.54 10.71 0.47
CA GLY A 138 -0.78 11.83 1.43
C GLY A 138 -0.34 11.58 2.88
N ASP A 139 -0.66 12.55 3.74
CA ASP A 139 -0.54 12.46 5.20
C ASP A 139 -1.86 11.96 5.80
N LEU A 140 -2.20 10.74 5.42
CA LEU A 140 -3.44 10.01 5.72
C LEU A 140 -3.12 8.57 6.13
N VAL A 141 -4.14 7.87 6.65
CA VAL A 141 -4.11 6.41 6.80
C VAL A 141 -4.10 5.77 5.40
N ARG A 142 -3.05 5.01 5.14
CA ARG A 142 -2.82 4.28 3.89
C ARG A 142 -3.69 3.02 3.84
N ASN A 143 -3.56 2.26 2.75
CA ASN A 143 -4.20 0.97 2.63
C ASN A 143 -3.97 0.10 3.87
N VAL A 144 -5.06 -0.46 4.40
CA VAL A 144 -5.04 -1.38 5.54
C VAL A 144 -4.80 -2.77 4.99
N MET A 145 -3.72 -3.41 5.43
CA MET A 145 -3.34 -4.74 4.95
C MET A 145 -3.96 -5.84 5.82
N CYS A 146 -4.20 -7.00 5.24
CA CYS A 146 -4.45 -8.23 5.98
C CYS A 146 -3.81 -9.43 5.27
N CYS A 147 -3.74 -10.58 5.95
CA CYS A 147 -3.32 -11.83 5.31
C CYS A 147 -4.16 -12.07 4.03
N PRO A 148 -3.53 -12.30 2.87
CA PRO A 148 -4.25 -12.44 1.61
C PRO A 148 -4.83 -13.85 1.43
N ALA A 149 -4.41 -14.87 2.18
CA ALA A 149 -4.88 -16.24 1.98
C ALA A 149 -6.43 -16.34 2.10
N PRO A 150 -7.15 -16.76 1.04
CA PRO A 150 -8.62 -16.84 0.98
C PRO A 150 -9.18 -18.12 1.63
N VAL A 151 -8.59 -18.59 2.72
CA VAL A 151 -9.09 -19.79 3.40
C VAL A 151 -10.40 -19.43 4.12
N HIS A 152 -11.44 -20.23 3.90
CA HIS A 152 -12.75 -20.08 4.52
C HIS A 152 -12.73 -20.64 5.94
N ASP A 153 -12.27 -19.79 6.86
CA ASP A 153 -12.42 -20.02 8.29
C ASP A 153 -13.05 -18.79 8.98
N PRO A 154 -13.73 -18.97 10.12
CA PRO A 154 -14.41 -17.87 10.83
C PRO A 154 -13.46 -16.73 11.23
N ILE A 155 -12.21 -17.05 11.59
CA ILE A 155 -11.23 -16.07 12.07
C ILE A 155 -10.82 -15.14 10.92
N ARG A 156 -10.55 -15.68 9.73
CA ARG A 156 -10.24 -14.88 8.55
C ARG A 156 -11.40 -14.02 8.11
N ALA A 157 -12.63 -14.56 8.14
CA ALA A 157 -13.81 -13.79 7.81
C ALA A 157 -13.94 -12.55 8.73
N GLU A 158 -13.74 -12.71 10.04
CA GLU A 158 -13.74 -11.59 10.99
C GLU A 158 -12.57 -10.63 10.79
N ILE A 159 -11.36 -11.13 10.51
CA ILE A 159 -10.18 -10.30 10.17
C ILE A 159 -10.46 -9.43 8.94
N GLU A 160 -11.09 -9.99 7.91
CA GLU A 160 -11.43 -9.26 6.69
C GLU A 160 -12.48 -8.17 6.97
N GLN A 161 -13.50 -8.48 7.79
CA GLN A 161 -14.50 -7.49 8.21
C GLN A 161 -13.87 -6.35 8.99
N VAL A 162 -13.02 -6.66 9.99
CA VAL A 162 -12.27 -5.66 10.78
C VAL A 162 -11.37 -4.82 9.87
N THR A 163 -10.70 -5.43 8.90
CA THR A 163 -9.82 -4.75 7.94
C THR A 163 -10.58 -3.73 7.10
N ARG A 164 -11.74 -4.11 6.54
CA ARG A 164 -12.61 -3.21 5.78
C ARG A 164 -13.16 -2.10 6.68
N ALA A 165 -13.69 -2.45 7.85
CA ALA A 165 -14.23 -1.50 8.81
C ALA A 165 -13.20 -0.43 9.21
N ILE A 166 -11.94 -0.81 9.48
CA ILE A 166 -10.86 0.15 9.75
C ILE A 166 -10.59 1.04 8.54
N SER A 167 -10.54 0.45 7.33
CA SER A 167 -10.29 1.22 6.12
C SER A 167 -11.38 2.28 5.90
N ASP A 168 -12.65 1.87 6.03
CA ASP A 168 -13.81 2.70 5.73
C ASP A 168 -13.98 3.79 6.79
N HIS A 169 -13.80 3.43 8.06
CA HIS A 169 -13.86 4.38 9.18
C HIS A 169 -12.80 5.49 9.07
N LEU A 170 -11.62 5.16 8.54
CA LEU A 170 -10.49 6.08 8.40
C LEU A 170 -10.37 6.70 7.00
N LEU A 171 -11.36 6.52 6.12
CA LEU A 171 -11.42 7.29 4.87
C LEU A 171 -11.68 8.78 5.20
N PRO A 172 -10.97 9.71 4.54
CA PRO A 172 -11.30 11.13 4.64
C PRO A 172 -12.75 11.41 4.26
N ARG A 173 -13.40 12.33 4.96
CA ARG A 173 -14.79 12.73 4.66
C ARG A 173 -14.90 13.98 3.78
N THR A 174 -13.78 14.45 3.24
CA THR A 174 -13.76 15.54 2.26
C THR A 174 -14.49 15.18 0.97
N ARG A 175 -15.28 16.13 0.48
CA ARG A 175 -15.94 16.13 -0.83
C ARG A 175 -15.00 16.52 -1.96
N ALA A 176 -13.80 17.05 -1.66
CA ALA A 176 -12.86 17.53 -2.67
C ALA A 176 -12.55 16.47 -3.75
N TYR A 177 -12.50 15.19 -3.37
CA TYR A 177 -12.28 14.11 -4.33
C TYR A 177 -13.41 14.04 -5.39
N HIS A 178 -14.66 14.07 -4.96
CA HIS A 178 -15.80 14.01 -5.88
C HIS A 178 -15.95 15.30 -6.70
N GLU A 179 -15.71 16.46 -6.08
CA GLU A 179 -15.83 17.76 -6.75
C GLU A 179 -14.77 17.98 -7.84
N ILE A 180 -13.54 17.50 -7.63
CA ILE A 180 -12.45 17.66 -8.60
C ILE A 180 -12.55 16.60 -9.70
N TRP A 181 -12.78 15.33 -9.33
CA TRP A 181 -12.58 14.21 -10.25
C TRP A 181 -13.87 13.62 -10.82
N LEU A 182 -14.98 13.65 -10.08
CA LEU A 182 -16.19 12.87 -10.38
C LEU A 182 -17.42 13.73 -10.75
N GLU A 183 -17.20 15.00 -11.11
CA GLU A 183 -18.26 15.93 -11.52
C GLU A 183 -19.34 16.17 -10.45
N GLY A 184 -19.00 16.01 -9.17
CA GLY A 184 -19.89 16.38 -8.07
C GLY A 184 -20.25 17.87 -8.10
N GLU A 185 -21.49 18.22 -7.75
CA GLU A 185 -21.94 19.62 -7.69
C GLU A 185 -20.99 20.47 -6.84
N LYS A 186 -20.45 21.52 -7.46
CA LYS A 186 -19.72 22.58 -6.74
C LYS A 186 -20.68 23.18 -5.71
N VAL A 187 -20.32 23.18 -4.44
CA VAL A 187 -21.04 23.99 -3.45
C VAL A 187 -20.80 25.45 -3.82
N VAL A 188 -21.77 26.06 -4.48
CA VAL A 188 -21.77 27.49 -4.78
C VAL A 188 -21.79 28.23 -3.45
N SER A 189 -20.78 29.06 -3.24
CA SER A 189 -20.59 29.92 -2.09
C SER A 189 -21.87 30.71 -1.80
N GLY A 190 -22.41 30.53 -0.59
CA GLY A 190 -23.60 31.25 -0.14
C GLY A 190 -24.10 30.82 1.24
N ARG A 191 -23.86 29.56 1.63
CA ARG A 191 -24.06 29.06 3.01
C ARG A 191 -22.97 28.05 3.34
N GLU A 192 -21.81 28.55 3.76
CA GLU A 192 -20.70 27.73 4.25
C GLU A 192 -21.12 27.03 5.55
N GLN A 193 -21.68 25.82 5.47
CA GLN A 193 -21.37 24.86 6.51
C GLN A 193 -19.89 24.51 6.32
N ALA A 194 -19.06 24.91 7.28
CA ALA A 194 -17.66 24.51 7.30
C ALA A 194 -17.61 22.98 7.19
N GLU A 195 -17.05 22.47 6.10
CA GLU A 195 -16.86 21.04 5.94
C GLU A 195 -15.85 20.57 6.99
N GLU A 196 -16.33 19.76 7.94
CA GLU A 196 -15.51 19.23 9.02
C GLU A 196 -14.94 17.85 8.67
N GLU A 197 -13.64 17.68 8.88
CA GLU A 197 -12.97 16.38 8.85
C GLU A 197 -12.88 15.84 10.30
N PRO A 198 -13.77 14.95 10.75
CA PRO A 198 -13.95 14.66 12.18
C PRO A 198 -12.73 13.99 12.82
N ILE A 199 -12.07 13.09 12.09
CA ILE A 199 -10.87 12.39 12.58
C ILE A 199 -9.63 13.22 12.27
N TYR A 200 -9.51 13.71 11.04
CA TYR A 200 -8.27 14.28 10.52
C TYR A 200 -8.07 15.76 10.87
N GLY A 201 -9.17 16.51 11.00
CA GLY A 201 -9.16 17.95 11.14
C GLY A 201 -8.56 18.67 9.92
N LYS A 202 -8.51 20.00 10.01
CA LYS A 202 -8.07 20.90 8.93
C LYS A 202 -6.69 20.58 8.33
N THR A 203 -5.78 20.04 9.14
CA THR A 203 -4.39 19.77 8.73
C THR A 203 -4.08 18.29 8.57
N TYR A 204 -5.07 17.40 8.63
CA TYR A 204 -4.87 15.95 8.53
C TYR A 204 -3.78 15.43 9.49
N LEU A 205 -3.18 14.27 9.23
CA LEU A 205 -2.09 13.76 10.07
C LEU A 205 -0.76 14.51 9.81
N PRO A 206 0.21 14.45 10.74
CA PRO A 206 1.55 14.98 10.50
C PRO A 206 2.29 14.25 9.37
N ARG A 207 1.97 12.96 9.16
CA ARG A 207 2.58 12.11 8.13
C ARG A 207 1.67 10.93 7.78
N LYS A 208 2.04 10.18 6.75
CA LYS A 208 1.43 8.88 6.41
C LYS A 208 1.31 7.97 7.64
N PHE A 209 0.21 7.24 7.72
CA PHE A 209 -0.07 6.29 8.80
C PHE A 209 -0.42 4.92 8.21
N LYS A 210 0.12 3.84 8.75
CA LYS A 210 0.04 2.51 8.16
C LYS A 210 -0.49 1.51 9.17
N ILE A 211 -1.41 0.67 8.72
CA ILE A 211 -2.05 -0.36 9.54
C ILE A 211 -1.92 -1.72 8.83
N ALA A 212 -1.72 -2.80 9.58
CA ALA A 212 -1.88 -4.16 9.09
C ALA A 212 -2.51 -5.07 10.15
N VAL A 213 -3.25 -6.07 9.67
CA VAL A 213 -3.88 -7.11 10.47
C VAL A 213 -3.24 -8.46 10.12
N ALA A 214 -2.52 -9.05 11.07
CA ALA A 214 -1.87 -10.35 10.92
C ALA A 214 -2.80 -11.47 11.39
N TYR A 215 -2.73 -12.61 10.70
CA TYR A 215 -3.41 -13.85 11.11
C TYR A 215 -2.60 -14.54 12.22
N PRO A 216 -3.21 -15.36 13.11
CA PRO A 216 -2.45 -16.08 14.13
C PRO A 216 -1.35 -16.94 13.51
N GLY A 217 -0.10 -16.68 13.87
CA GLY A 217 1.07 -17.44 13.38
C GLY A 217 1.61 -16.98 12.02
N ASP A 218 0.99 -16.01 11.36
CA ASP A 218 1.40 -15.54 10.03
C ASP A 218 1.66 -14.04 10.01
N ASN A 219 2.88 -13.69 9.63
CA ASN A 219 3.41 -12.34 9.50
C ASN A 219 3.70 -11.96 8.03
N CYS A 220 2.96 -12.52 7.07
CA CYS A 220 3.06 -12.12 5.65
C CYS A 220 2.86 -10.62 5.43
N VAL A 221 2.15 -9.93 6.33
CA VAL A 221 1.90 -8.48 6.32
C VAL A 221 3.02 -7.63 6.93
N ASP A 222 4.07 -8.24 7.48
CA ASP A 222 5.20 -7.56 8.12
C ASP A 222 4.72 -6.55 9.19
N VAL A 223 3.96 -7.09 10.16
CA VAL A 223 3.09 -6.36 11.10
C VAL A 223 3.86 -5.38 11.99
N PHE A 224 5.10 -5.71 12.33
CA PHE A 224 5.95 -4.86 13.17
C PHE A 224 6.51 -3.62 12.44
N THR A 225 6.30 -3.51 11.12
CA THR A 225 6.74 -2.33 10.33
C THR A 225 5.66 -1.25 10.21
N GLN A 226 4.49 -1.48 10.82
CA GLN A 226 3.30 -0.61 10.73
C GLN A 226 3.23 0.39 11.89
N ASP A 227 2.51 1.51 11.68
CA ASP A 227 2.19 2.40 12.80
C ASP A 227 1.23 1.69 13.78
N ILE A 228 0.26 0.91 13.28
CA ILE A 228 -0.53 -0.04 14.08
C ILE A 228 -0.45 -1.42 13.44
N GLY A 229 -0.11 -2.42 14.25
CA GLY A 229 -0.26 -3.82 13.93
C GLY A 229 -1.33 -4.46 14.81
N LEU A 230 -2.25 -5.20 14.22
CA LEU A 230 -3.24 -6.00 14.93
C LEU A 230 -2.91 -7.47 14.68
N ILE A 231 -2.46 -8.19 15.70
CA ILE A 231 -2.13 -9.61 15.58
C ILE A 231 -3.29 -10.40 16.16
N ALA A 232 -4.05 -11.08 15.30
CA ALA A 232 -5.21 -11.85 15.71
C ALA A 232 -4.81 -12.95 16.71
N VAL A 233 -5.67 -13.16 17.69
CA VAL A 233 -5.57 -14.21 18.70
C VAL A 233 -6.78 -15.12 18.52
N ALA A 234 -6.53 -16.40 18.28
CA ALA A 234 -7.57 -17.41 18.15
C ALA A 234 -7.67 -18.24 19.43
N GLU A 235 -8.89 -18.47 19.91
CA GLU A 235 -9.21 -19.34 21.03
C GLU A 235 -10.41 -20.20 20.64
N ASP A 236 -10.32 -21.51 20.85
CA ASP A 236 -11.38 -22.48 20.54
C ASP A 236 -11.96 -22.36 19.12
N GLY A 237 -11.09 -22.07 18.14
CA GLY A 237 -11.48 -21.92 16.73
C GLY A 237 -12.21 -20.61 16.40
N ARG A 238 -12.22 -19.63 17.30
CA ARG A 238 -12.86 -18.32 17.12
C ARG A 238 -11.86 -17.19 17.34
N LEU A 239 -12.16 -16.02 16.78
CA LEU A 239 -11.36 -14.81 17.02
C LEU A 239 -11.67 -14.29 18.44
N ALA A 240 -10.69 -14.40 19.35
CA ALA A 240 -10.82 -13.83 20.68
C ALA A 240 -10.61 -12.31 20.67
N GLY A 241 -9.78 -11.82 19.74
CA GLY A 241 -9.42 -10.41 19.60
C GLY A 241 -8.02 -10.25 19.02
N PHE A 242 -7.36 -9.15 19.36
CA PHE A 242 -6.09 -8.75 18.76
C PHE A 242 -5.10 -8.27 19.83
N ASN A 243 -3.87 -8.78 19.76
CA ASN A 243 -2.74 -8.08 20.33
C ASN A 243 -2.41 -6.87 19.45
N VAL A 244 -2.38 -5.70 20.06
CA VAL A 244 -2.09 -4.44 19.39
C VAL A 244 -0.60 -4.12 19.55
N VAL A 245 0.12 -3.92 18.45
CA VAL A 245 1.49 -3.38 18.45
C VAL A 245 1.50 -2.00 17.78
N VAL A 246 2.34 -1.08 18.25
CA VAL A 246 2.36 0.32 17.75
C VAL A 246 3.76 0.85 17.48
N GLY A 247 3.86 1.78 16.52
CA GLY A 247 5.05 2.62 16.31
C GLY A 247 6.16 1.97 15.47
N GLY A 248 5.84 1.07 14.57
CA GLY A 248 6.77 0.56 13.57
C GLY A 248 7.03 1.52 12.41
N GLY A 249 8.16 1.33 11.72
CA GLY A 249 8.36 1.95 10.42
C GLY A 249 9.81 2.00 9.92
N MET A 250 9.99 1.75 8.63
CA MET A 250 11.31 1.58 8.00
C MET A 250 12.08 2.86 7.69
N GLY A 251 11.39 3.94 7.31
CA GLY A 251 12.04 5.08 6.65
C GLY A 251 13.06 5.80 7.53
N MET A 252 14.26 6.02 6.99
CA MET A 252 15.36 6.77 7.60
C MET A 252 16.03 7.68 6.56
N SER A 253 17.02 8.47 6.98
CA SER A 253 17.92 9.23 6.11
C SER A 253 19.35 8.75 6.34
N HIS A 254 20.11 8.53 5.26
CA HIS A 254 21.56 8.32 5.40
C HIS A 254 22.19 9.53 6.11
N THR A 255 23.26 9.26 6.85
CA THR A 255 24.04 10.25 7.62
C THR A 255 23.25 11.05 8.67
N LYS A 256 22.03 10.62 9.00
CA LYS A 256 21.18 11.21 10.04
C LYS A 256 20.80 10.15 11.09
N PRO A 257 21.62 9.97 12.14
CA PRO A 257 21.44 8.89 13.11
C PRO A 257 20.17 9.05 13.96
N ASP A 258 19.62 10.25 14.04
CA ASP A 258 18.33 10.56 14.67
C ASP A 258 17.13 10.04 13.85
N THR A 259 17.35 9.52 12.64
CA THR A 259 16.34 8.83 11.84
C THR A 259 16.69 7.35 11.67
N PHE A 260 15.81 6.45 12.10
CA PHE A 260 16.13 5.02 12.21
C PHE A 260 14.91 4.14 11.92
N PRO A 261 15.05 2.93 11.34
CA PRO A 261 13.97 1.95 11.32
C PRO A 261 13.61 1.53 12.74
N ARG A 262 12.35 1.18 12.99
CA ARG A 262 11.85 0.77 14.31
C ARG A 262 10.82 -0.33 14.16
N LEU A 263 10.88 -1.36 15.02
CA LEU A 263 9.81 -2.33 15.18
C LEU A 263 8.69 -1.74 16.07
N ALA A 264 7.47 -2.23 15.91
CA ALA A 264 6.34 -1.83 16.74
C ALA A 264 6.41 -2.50 18.14
N ASP A 265 6.00 -1.78 19.19
CA ASP A 265 5.97 -2.27 20.56
C ASP A 265 4.58 -2.77 20.93
N LEU A 266 4.50 -3.78 21.80
CA LEU A 266 3.24 -4.32 22.31
C LEU A 266 2.49 -3.32 23.20
N LEU A 267 1.31 -2.90 22.75
CA LEU A 267 0.44 -1.97 23.44
C LEU A 267 -0.55 -2.67 24.38
N GLY A 268 -1.06 -3.84 24.03
CA GLY A 268 -2.07 -4.56 24.84
C GLY A 268 -2.93 -5.48 23.99
N PHE A 269 -4.07 -5.91 24.53
CA PHE A 269 -5.06 -6.74 23.85
C PHE A 269 -6.42 -6.04 23.81
N VAL A 270 -7.15 -6.25 22.71
CA VAL A 270 -8.53 -5.76 22.53
C VAL A 270 -9.41 -6.83 21.89
N PRO A 271 -10.65 -7.04 22.36
CA PRO A 271 -11.63 -7.87 21.64
C PRO A 271 -12.11 -7.16 20.35
N PRO A 272 -12.71 -7.88 19.38
CA PRO A 272 -13.05 -7.34 18.07
C PRO A 272 -13.88 -6.05 18.09
N GLU A 273 -14.85 -5.96 19.00
CA GLU A 273 -15.75 -4.81 19.15
C GLU A 273 -15.05 -3.54 19.63
N GLN A 274 -13.87 -3.65 20.24
CA GLN A 274 -13.08 -2.50 20.71
C GLN A 274 -12.04 -2.02 19.71
N VAL A 275 -11.85 -2.71 18.58
CA VAL A 275 -10.79 -2.40 17.61
C VAL A 275 -10.93 -0.98 17.04
N LEU A 276 -12.12 -0.60 16.57
CA LEU A 276 -12.32 0.71 15.94
C LEU A 276 -12.05 1.88 16.91
N PRO A 277 -12.64 1.94 18.13
CA PRO A 277 -12.32 2.99 19.10
C PRO A 277 -10.82 3.10 19.42
N VAL A 278 -10.14 1.96 19.55
CA VAL A 278 -8.71 1.91 19.89
C VAL A 278 -7.86 2.41 18.73
N VAL A 279 -8.13 1.93 17.52
CA VAL A 279 -7.42 2.37 16.30
C VAL A 279 -7.61 3.86 16.06
N GLU A 280 -8.85 4.37 16.14
CA GLU A 280 -9.13 5.79 16.00
C GLU A 280 -8.38 6.60 17.06
N THR A 281 -8.43 6.18 18.32
CA THR A 281 -7.76 6.89 19.41
C THR A 281 -6.25 6.97 19.20
N ILE A 282 -5.60 5.90 18.73
CA ILE A 282 -4.18 5.90 18.40
C ILE A 282 -3.89 6.88 17.24
N VAL A 283 -4.74 6.91 16.21
CA VAL A 283 -4.63 7.88 15.09
C VAL A 283 -4.77 9.32 15.61
N LEU A 284 -5.72 9.58 16.52
CA LEU A 284 -5.93 10.90 17.14
C LEU A 284 -4.74 11.31 18.01
N VAL A 285 -4.14 10.38 18.77
CA VAL A 285 -2.91 10.66 19.53
C VAL A 285 -1.78 11.06 18.59
N GLN A 286 -1.58 10.34 17.47
CA GLN A 286 -0.59 10.73 16.47
C GLN A 286 -0.94 12.08 15.80
N ARG A 287 -2.22 12.36 15.55
CA ARG A 287 -2.68 13.64 15.00
C ARG A 287 -2.31 14.81 15.90
N ASP A 288 -2.53 14.66 17.20
CA ASP A 288 -2.43 15.73 18.19
C ASP A 288 -1.00 15.94 18.68
N TYR A 289 -0.22 14.87 18.84
CA TYR A 289 1.12 14.92 19.45
C TYR A 289 2.27 14.67 18.47
N GLY A 290 2.00 14.18 17.26
CA GLY A 290 3.05 13.93 16.27
C GLY A 290 3.70 15.23 15.76
N ASN A 291 5.02 15.19 15.54
CA ASN A 291 5.79 16.36 15.12
C ASN A 291 5.35 16.88 13.73
N ARG A 292 4.95 18.16 13.67
CA ARG A 292 4.52 18.85 12.44
C ARG A 292 5.53 19.86 11.89
N SER A 293 6.64 20.07 12.62
CA SER A 293 7.73 20.98 12.24
C SER A 293 8.76 20.30 11.36
N ASP A 294 9.23 19.11 11.77
CA ASP A 294 10.18 18.31 11.00
C ASP A 294 9.53 17.02 10.48
N ARG A 295 9.31 16.98 9.17
CA ARG A 295 8.71 15.83 8.49
C ARG A 295 9.54 14.56 8.57
N LYS A 296 10.85 14.64 8.84
CA LYS A 296 11.71 13.46 9.07
C LYS A 296 11.40 12.77 10.39
N HIS A 297 10.90 13.52 11.38
CA HIS A 297 10.50 13.06 12.71
C HIS A 297 8.97 12.98 12.89
N ALA A 298 8.19 13.16 11.82
CA ALA A 298 6.72 13.27 11.90
C ALA A 298 5.97 11.93 11.98
N ARG A 299 6.64 10.78 11.86
CA ARG A 299 6.00 9.45 11.99
C ARG A 299 5.83 9.07 13.46
N MET A 300 4.79 8.28 13.76
CA MET A 300 4.45 7.90 15.13
C MET A 300 5.58 7.14 15.85
N LYS A 301 6.42 6.42 15.12
CA LYS A 301 7.60 5.75 15.69
C LYS A 301 8.53 6.67 16.50
N TYR A 302 8.64 7.95 16.13
CA TYR A 302 9.48 8.91 16.86
C TYR A 302 8.77 9.42 18.11
N LEU A 303 7.47 9.71 18.01
CA LEU A 303 6.64 10.01 19.18
C LEU A 303 6.72 8.89 20.21
N LEU A 304 6.59 7.63 19.75
CA LEU A 304 6.68 6.46 20.61
C LEU A 304 8.09 6.25 21.18
N HIS A 305 9.14 6.48 20.39
CA HIS A 305 10.52 6.43 20.87
C HIS A 305 10.80 7.47 21.96
N GLU A 306 10.29 8.70 21.81
CA GLU A 306 10.45 9.78 22.80
C GLU A 306 9.60 9.56 24.06
N TRP A 307 8.39 9.02 23.92
CA TRP A 307 7.48 8.85 25.04
C TRP A 307 7.69 7.55 25.82
N GLY A 308 8.14 6.50 25.14
CA GLY A 308 8.03 5.12 25.62
C GLY A 308 6.60 4.58 25.53
N VAL A 309 6.48 3.25 25.38
CA VAL A 309 5.19 2.58 25.20
C VAL A 309 4.24 2.76 26.39
N ASP A 310 4.76 2.81 27.62
CA ASP A 310 3.93 2.93 28.82
C ASP A 310 3.22 4.29 28.90
N ARG A 311 3.93 5.37 28.58
CA ARG A 311 3.32 6.71 28.52
C ARG A 311 2.30 6.77 27.39
N PHE A 312 2.64 6.22 26.24
CA PHE A 312 1.74 6.19 25.09
C PHE A 312 0.44 5.43 25.42
N ARG A 313 0.56 4.24 26.04
CA ARG A 313 -0.57 3.44 26.54
C ARG A 313 -1.47 4.26 27.46
N ARG A 314 -0.91 4.92 28.49
CA ARG A 314 -1.70 5.74 29.43
C ARG A 314 -2.48 6.86 28.73
N VAL A 315 -1.90 7.50 27.72
CA VAL A 315 -2.59 8.55 26.95
C VAL A 315 -3.72 7.97 26.11
N VAL A 316 -3.52 6.80 25.48
CA VAL A 316 -4.56 6.09 24.73
C VAL A 316 -5.70 5.68 25.67
N GLU A 317 -5.39 4.98 26.76
CA GLU A 317 -6.38 4.52 27.75
C GLU A 317 -7.15 5.67 28.38
N SER A 318 -6.47 6.79 28.68
CA SER A 318 -7.13 7.99 29.21
C SER A 318 -8.14 8.61 28.23
N ARG A 319 -7.92 8.48 26.91
CA ARG A 319 -8.85 8.97 25.88
C ARG A 319 -9.98 8.00 25.61
N LEU A 320 -9.72 6.69 25.73
CA LEU A 320 -10.74 5.66 25.65
C LEU A 320 -11.67 5.72 26.87
N GLY A 321 -11.13 5.95 28.06
CA GLY A 321 -11.86 5.85 29.33
C GLY A 321 -11.84 4.44 29.93
N TRP A 322 -11.05 3.51 29.35
CA TRP A 322 -10.80 2.17 29.88
C TRP A 322 -9.37 1.73 29.61
N ALA A 323 -8.90 0.75 30.40
CA ALA A 323 -7.59 0.14 30.24
C ALA A 323 -7.62 -0.97 29.18
N LEU A 324 -6.53 -1.11 28.42
CA LEU A 324 -6.35 -2.23 27.51
C LEU A 324 -6.07 -3.50 28.31
N ALA A 325 -6.56 -4.64 27.82
CA ALA A 325 -6.26 -5.91 28.47
C ALA A 325 -4.78 -6.29 28.29
N PRO A 326 -4.22 -7.13 29.18
CA PRO A 326 -2.91 -7.73 28.97
C PRO A 326 -2.87 -8.50 27.65
N ALA A 327 -1.72 -8.42 26.96
CA ALA A 327 -1.51 -9.18 25.74
C ALA A 327 -1.65 -10.68 25.96
N ARG A 328 -2.19 -11.38 24.97
CA ARG A 328 -2.35 -12.84 25.00
C ARG A 328 -1.16 -13.53 24.33
N PRO A 329 -0.85 -14.79 24.67
CA PRO A 329 0.19 -15.55 23.97
C PRO A 329 -0.09 -15.65 22.47
N LEU A 330 0.98 -15.65 21.66
CA LEU A 330 0.90 -15.83 20.22
C LEU A 330 1.70 -17.07 19.83
N PRO A 331 1.25 -17.85 18.82
CA PRO A 331 2.10 -18.84 18.19
C PRO A 331 3.30 -18.16 17.50
N PRO A 332 4.38 -18.91 17.21
CA PRO A 332 5.49 -18.41 16.41
C PRO A 332 5.00 -17.82 15.09
N LEU A 333 5.48 -16.63 14.76
CA LEU A 333 5.13 -15.96 13.52
C LEU A 333 6.07 -16.41 12.40
N VAL A 334 5.50 -16.96 11.34
CA VAL A 334 6.20 -17.25 10.08
C VAL A 334 5.76 -16.28 9.00
N ASN A 335 6.58 -16.08 7.97
CA ASN A 335 6.17 -15.30 6.80
C ASN A 335 5.81 -16.26 5.68
N ASP A 336 4.52 -16.50 5.49
CA ASP A 336 4.04 -17.31 4.38
C ASP A 336 3.85 -16.43 3.13
N LEU A 337 4.37 -16.89 1.99
CA LEU A 337 4.20 -16.21 0.71
C LEU A 337 2.89 -16.60 0.02
N HIS A 338 2.25 -17.69 0.46
CA HIS A 338 1.01 -18.24 -0.07
C HIS A 338 1.08 -18.58 -1.57
N LEU A 339 2.23 -19.06 -2.03
CA LEU A 339 2.48 -19.38 -3.43
C LEU A 339 2.09 -20.83 -3.76
N GLY A 340 1.68 -21.09 -5.00
CA GLY A 340 1.23 -22.40 -5.47
C GLY A 340 -0.27 -22.65 -5.24
N TRP A 341 -0.71 -23.87 -5.51
CA TRP A 341 -2.10 -24.29 -5.32
C TRP A 341 -2.38 -24.67 -3.87
N HIS A 342 -3.45 -24.11 -3.30
CA HIS A 342 -3.92 -24.36 -1.94
C HIS A 342 -5.44 -24.53 -1.90
N GLU A 343 -5.94 -25.35 -0.99
CA GLU A 343 -7.38 -25.47 -0.72
C GLU A 343 -7.88 -24.25 0.05
N GLN A 344 -9.10 -23.80 -0.27
CA GLN A 344 -9.79 -22.75 0.48
C GLN A 344 -10.69 -23.30 1.60
N GLY A 345 -10.95 -24.60 1.66
CA GLY A 345 -11.79 -25.21 2.69
C GLY A 345 -13.28 -25.27 2.35
N ASP A 346 -13.68 -24.88 1.14
CA ASP A 346 -15.04 -24.93 0.59
C ASP A 346 -15.08 -25.67 -0.76
N GLU A 347 -14.19 -26.65 -0.94
CA GLU A 347 -13.94 -27.39 -2.20
C GLU A 347 -13.34 -26.53 -3.33
N ARG A 348 -13.09 -25.24 -3.10
CA ARG A 348 -12.35 -24.38 -4.02
C ARG A 348 -10.87 -24.32 -3.70
N TRP A 349 -10.12 -23.81 -4.67
CA TRP A 349 -8.68 -23.65 -4.62
C TRP A 349 -8.29 -22.22 -4.96
N PHE A 350 -7.16 -21.78 -4.42
CA PHE A 350 -6.48 -20.58 -4.90
C PHE A 350 -5.08 -20.91 -5.41
N LEU A 351 -4.61 -20.13 -6.38
CA LEU A 351 -3.26 -20.19 -6.91
C LEU A 351 -2.52 -18.90 -6.59
N GLY A 352 -1.44 -19.00 -5.81
CA GLY A 352 -0.50 -17.90 -5.61
C GLY A 352 0.61 -17.89 -6.67
N LEU A 353 0.73 -16.79 -7.39
CA LEU A 353 1.73 -16.57 -8.44
C LEU A 353 2.78 -15.58 -7.97
N SER A 354 4.05 -15.97 -8.08
CA SER A 354 5.15 -15.06 -7.79
C SER A 354 5.29 -14.05 -8.93
N ILE A 355 5.30 -12.77 -8.59
CA ILE A 355 5.45 -11.67 -9.55
C ILE A 355 6.72 -10.93 -9.21
N GLU A 356 7.76 -11.08 -10.04
CA GLU A 356 9.06 -10.45 -9.78
C GLU A 356 8.89 -8.93 -9.65
N ASN A 357 9.19 -8.41 -8.45
CA ASN A 357 8.97 -7.02 -8.06
C ASN A 357 7.52 -6.52 -8.20
N GLY A 358 6.52 -7.39 -8.37
CA GLY A 358 5.13 -6.99 -8.58
C GLY A 358 4.88 -6.31 -9.91
N ARG A 359 5.81 -6.37 -10.87
CA ARG A 359 5.64 -5.76 -12.19
C ARG A 359 4.89 -6.72 -13.10
N ILE A 360 3.64 -6.40 -13.39
CA ILE A 360 2.84 -7.12 -14.39
C ILE A 360 3.00 -6.39 -15.72
N LYS A 361 3.70 -7.04 -16.65
CA LYS A 361 3.93 -6.60 -18.02
C LYS A 361 4.13 -7.82 -18.91
N ASP A 362 4.06 -7.61 -20.21
CA ASP A 362 4.54 -8.59 -21.17
C ASP A 362 5.97 -8.24 -21.59
N GLU A 363 6.87 -9.21 -21.59
CA GLU A 363 8.27 -9.04 -21.97
C GLU A 363 8.85 -10.34 -22.55
N GLY A 364 9.27 -10.30 -23.82
CA GLY A 364 9.75 -11.49 -24.52
C GLY A 364 8.73 -12.64 -24.48
N ASP A 365 9.19 -13.82 -24.09
CA ASP A 365 8.38 -15.03 -23.95
C ASP A 365 7.47 -15.02 -22.71
N LEU A 366 7.75 -14.15 -21.73
CA LEU A 366 6.90 -13.99 -20.54
C LEU A 366 5.79 -12.96 -20.84
N ARG A 367 4.63 -13.47 -21.25
CA ARG A 367 3.42 -12.66 -21.52
C ARG A 367 2.53 -12.58 -20.28
N LEU A 368 3.09 -12.17 -19.13
CA LEU A 368 2.43 -12.23 -17.83
C LEU A 368 1.14 -11.40 -17.75
N LYS A 369 1.12 -10.17 -18.28
CA LYS A 369 -0.09 -9.31 -18.25
C LYS A 369 -1.21 -9.95 -19.07
N THR A 370 -0.88 -10.41 -20.28
CA THR A 370 -1.84 -11.09 -21.15
C THR A 370 -2.31 -12.42 -20.57
N GLY A 371 -1.42 -13.22 -19.97
CA GLY A 371 -1.76 -14.48 -19.32
C GLY A 371 -2.72 -14.29 -18.16
N LEU A 372 -2.44 -13.33 -17.25
CA LEU A 372 -3.34 -12.98 -16.15
C LEU A 372 -4.70 -12.50 -16.66
N ARG A 373 -4.72 -11.58 -17.65
CA ARG A 373 -5.98 -11.11 -18.28
C ARG A 373 -6.80 -12.29 -18.81
N THR A 374 -6.16 -13.18 -19.57
CA THR A 374 -6.83 -14.32 -20.24
C THR A 374 -7.45 -15.26 -19.21
N VAL A 375 -6.68 -15.65 -18.20
CA VAL A 375 -7.14 -16.51 -17.11
C VAL A 375 -8.29 -15.84 -16.34
N ILE A 376 -8.17 -14.55 -16.04
CA ILE A 376 -9.19 -13.83 -15.27
C ILE A 376 -10.48 -13.67 -16.07
N GLN A 377 -10.38 -13.42 -17.38
CA GLN A 377 -11.55 -13.36 -18.26
C GLN A 377 -12.23 -14.72 -18.40
N GLN A 378 -11.45 -15.79 -18.57
CA GLN A 378 -11.97 -17.13 -18.84
C GLN A 378 -12.56 -17.80 -17.60
N PHE A 379 -11.83 -17.78 -16.48
CA PHE A 379 -12.18 -18.54 -15.27
C PHE A 379 -12.83 -17.70 -14.19
N ARG A 380 -12.79 -16.36 -14.34
CA ARG A 380 -13.41 -15.39 -13.42
C ARG A 380 -13.01 -15.56 -11.93
N PRO A 381 -11.75 -15.91 -11.58
CA PRO A 381 -11.31 -15.91 -10.19
C PRO A 381 -11.36 -14.49 -9.61
N ASN A 382 -11.64 -14.37 -8.32
CA ASN A 382 -11.31 -13.12 -7.62
C ASN A 382 -9.80 -13.01 -7.46
N VAL A 383 -9.32 -11.82 -7.10
CA VAL A 383 -7.90 -11.49 -7.02
C VAL A 383 -7.56 -10.98 -5.62
N ARG A 384 -6.45 -11.47 -5.06
CA ARG A 384 -5.87 -10.92 -3.83
C ARG A 384 -4.42 -10.54 -4.02
N LEU A 385 -4.08 -9.28 -3.75
CA LEU A 385 -2.72 -8.75 -3.82
C LEU A 385 -1.98 -9.05 -2.51
N THR A 386 -0.73 -9.51 -2.58
CA THR A 386 0.04 -9.83 -1.37
C THR A 386 0.95 -8.66 -0.93
N PRO A 387 1.34 -8.60 0.36
CA PRO A 387 2.32 -7.63 0.85
C PRO A 387 3.75 -7.89 0.33
N ASN A 388 3.97 -9.00 -0.38
CA ASN A 388 5.24 -9.41 -0.97
C ASN A 388 5.32 -9.18 -2.49
N HIS A 389 4.39 -8.40 -3.05
CA HIS A 389 4.25 -8.07 -4.47
C HIS A 389 3.58 -9.13 -5.35
N ASP A 390 3.15 -10.25 -4.78
CA ASP A 390 2.56 -11.36 -5.51
C ASP A 390 1.04 -11.21 -5.65
N ILE A 391 0.44 -12.13 -6.41
CA ILE A 391 -1.00 -12.17 -6.69
C ILE A 391 -1.55 -13.56 -6.39
N LEU A 392 -2.72 -13.63 -5.74
CA LEU A 392 -3.50 -14.84 -5.57
C LEU A 392 -4.72 -14.77 -6.47
N LEU A 393 -5.00 -15.86 -7.18
CA LEU A 393 -6.21 -16.04 -7.99
C LEU A 393 -7.08 -17.08 -7.28
N THR A 394 -8.27 -16.66 -6.87
CA THR A 394 -9.08 -17.38 -5.87
C THR A 394 -10.34 -17.97 -6.48
N ASP A 395 -11.01 -18.82 -5.70
CA ASP A 395 -12.32 -19.40 -5.96
C ASP A 395 -12.36 -20.34 -7.17
N VAL A 396 -11.22 -20.95 -7.50
CA VAL A 396 -11.04 -21.86 -8.65
C VAL A 396 -11.54 -23.26 -8.30
N THR A 397 -12.33 -23.87 -9.19
CA THR A 397 -12.80 -25.26 -8.97
C THR A 397 -11.67 -26.28 -9.21
N PRO A 398 -11.72 -27.45 -8.56
CA PRO A 398 -10.67 -28.47 -8.71
C PRO A 398 -10.41 -28.90 -10.16
N GLU A 399 -11.47 -28.95 -10.98
CA GLU A 399 -11.44 -29.38 -12.39
C GLU A 399 -10.81 -28.32 -13.30
N ALA A 400 -10.93 -27.04 -12.94
CA ALA A 400 -10.41 -25.93 -13.71
C ALA A 400 -8.88 -25.81 -13.61
N ARG A 401 -8.25 -26.35 -12.56
CA ARG A 401 -6.82 -26.15 -12.25
C ARG A 401 -5.89 -26.51 -13.42
N ALA A 402 -6.10 -27.65 -14.06
CA ALA A 402 -5.25 -28.09 -15.17
C ALA A 402 -5.36 -27.15 -16.39
N ALA A 403 -6.57 -26.67 -16.70
CA ALA A 403 -6.78 -25.71 -17.77
C ALA A 403 -6.21 -24.33 -17.40
N PHE A 404 -6.32 -23.95 -16.13
CA PHE A 404 -5.77 -22.73 -15.58
C PHE A 404 -4.25 -22.68 -15.73
N ASP A 405 -3.56 -23.74 -15.30
CA ASP A 405 -2.11 -23.90 -15.45
C ASP A 405 -1.68 -23.92 -16.92
N ALA A 406 -2.46 -24.56 -17.80
CA ALA A 406 -2.18 -24.61 -19.23
C ALA A 406 -2.22 -23.20 -19.88
N VAL A 407 -3.20 -22.36 -19.51
CA VAL A 407 -3.27 -20.97 -20.01
C VAL A 407 -2.07 -20.16 -19.51
N LEU A 408 -1.73 -20.27 -18.22
CA LEU A 408 -0.57 -19.58 -17.66
C LEU A 408 0.75 -20.01 -18.32
N ALA A 409 0.95 -21.31 -18.49
CA ALA A 409 2.12 -21.89 -19.14
C ALA A 409 2.24 -21.46 -20.60
N ALA A 410 1.13 -21.40 -21.35
CA ALA A 410 1.10 -20.90 -22.73
C ALA A 410 1.56 -19.43 -22.86
N HIS A 411 1.52 -18.67 -21.75
CA HIS A 411 2.00 -17.29 -21.66
C HIS A 411 3.36 -17.16 -20.95
N GLY A 412 4.09 -18.27 -20.78
CA GLY A 412 5.41 -18.30 -20.15
C GLY A 412 5.40 -18.10 -18.63
N VAL A 413 4.23 -18.08 -17.98
CA VAL A 413 4.13 -17.95 -16.52
C VAL A 413 4.51 -19.27 -15.88
N ARG A 414 5.56 -19.24 -15.06
CA ARG A 414 6.09 -20.43 -14.40
C ARG A 414 5.41 -20.65 -13.04
N PRO A 415 5.12 -21.91 -12.69
CA PRO A 415 4.70 -22.27 -11.33
C PRO A 415 5.70 -21.81 -10.27
N ALA A 416 5.23 -21.56 -9.04
CA ALA A 416 6.10 -21.09 -7.99
C ALA A 416 7.16 -22.13 -7.57
N ASP A 417 6.82 -23.42 -7.60
CA ASP A 417 7.67 -24.52 -7.13
C ASP A 417 8.98 -24.69 -7.92
N VAL A 418 9.03 -24.23 -9.18
CA VAL A 418 10.26 -24.22 -9.99
C VAL A 418 11.17 -23.02 -9.71
N LEU A 419 10.72 -22.01 -8.97
CA LEU A 419 11.53 -20.84 -8.60
C LEU A 419 12.41 -21.16 -7.39
N THR A 420 13.63 -20.62 -7.34
CA THR A 420 14.51 -20.77 -6.16
C THR A 420 13.94 -20.06 -4.93
N GLN A 421 14.36 -20.47 -3.73
CA GLN A 421 13.91 -19.83 -2.49
C GLN A 421 14.27 -18.35 -2.43
N VAL A 422 15.50 -18.00 -2.83
CA VAL A 422 15.96 -16.60 -2.85
C VAL A 422 15.12 -15.74 -3.79
N ARG A 423 14.71 -16.26 -4.95
CA ARG A 423 13.89 -15.52 -5.91
C ARG A 423 12.47 -15.27 -5.40
N ARG A 424 11.84 -16.29 -4.78
CA ARG A 424 10.50 -16.13 -4.17
C ARG A 424 10.50 -15.12 -3.02
N HIS A 425 11.61 -14.99 -2.31
CA HIS A 425 11.74 -14.07 -1.16
C HIS A 425 12.44 -12.74 -1.51
N ALA A 426 12.59 -12.46 -2.82
CA ALA A 426 13.22 -11.26 -3.33
C ALA A 426 12.19 -10.16 -3.62
N MET A 427 12.48 -8.92 -3.21
CA MET A 427 11.62 -7.77 -3.51
C MET A 427 12.41 -6.49 -3.68
N ALA A 428 12.07 -5.70 -4.69
CA ALA A 428 12.55 -4.32 -4.82
C ALA A 428 11.43 -3.29 -4.85
N CYS A 429 11.77 -2.05 -4.49
CA CYS A 429 10.91 -0.90 -4.78
C CYS A 429 11.14 -0.41 -6.21
N VAL A 430 10.18 0.36 -6.75
CA VAL A 430 10.28 0.95 -8.10
C VAL A 430 11.62 1.65 -8.34
N ALA A 431 12.04 2.55 -7.45
CA ALA A 431 13.24 3.36 -7.61
C ALA A 431 13.28 4.11 -8.96
N LEU A 432 14.41 4.09 -9.67
CA LEU A 432 14.51 4.68 -11.01
C LEU A 432 13.62 3.94 -12.03
N PRO A 433 13.12 4.64 -13.06
CA PRO A 433 13.37 6.04 -13.39
C PRO A 433 12.36 7.02 -12.79
N THR A 434 11.22 6.56 -12.28
CA THR A 434 10.11 7.47 -11.94
C THR A 434 10.13 7.97 -10.48
N CYS A 435 10.83 7.30 -9.56
CA CYS A 435 10.92 7.76 -8.17
C CYS A 435 11.81 9.01 -8.06
N GLY A 436 11.21 10.15 -7.73
CA GLY A 436 11.94 11.40 -7.49
C GLY A 436 12.89 11.39 -6.29
N LEU A 437 12.89 10.33 -5.48
CA LEU A 437 13.78 10.17 -4.30
C LEU A 437 14.87 9.11 -4.49
N ALA A 438 14.86 8.37 -5.60
CA ALA A 438 15.83 7.29 -5.81
C ALA A 438 17.24 7.84 -6.02
N LEU A 439 18.21 7.22 -5.36
CA LEU A 439 19.64 7.46 -5.52
C LEU A 439 20.29 6.43 -6.44
N ALA A 440 19.72 5.22 -6.51
CA ALA A 440 20.17 4.11 -7.34
C ALA A 440 18.98 3.32 -7.91
N GLU A 441 19.29 2.34 -8.75
CA GLU A 441 18.34 1.32 -9.20
C GLU A 441 17.87 0.44 -8.03
N ALA A 442 16.73 -0.22 -8.23
CA ALA A 442 16.30 -1.34 -7.39
C ALA A 442 15.53 -2.35 -8.23
N GLU A 443 14.29 -2.04 -8.64
CA GLU A 443 13.45 -2.95 -9.45
C GLU A 443 14.13 -3.42 -10.74
N ARG A 444 14.78 -2.51 -11.47
CA ARG A 444 15.47 -2.85 -12.74
C ARG A 444 16.76 -3.64 -12.54
N ALA A 445 17.36 -3.58 -11.36
CA ALA A 445 18.66 -4.21 -11.07
C ALA A 445 18.52 -5.53 -10.30
N LEU A 446 17.45 -5.70 -9.52
CA LEU A 446 17.27 -6.87 -8.67
C LEU A 446 17.34 -8.21 -9.44
N PRO A 447 16.73 -8.38 -10.62
CA PRO A 447 16.75 -9.68 -11.31
C PRO A 447 18.17 -10.20 -11.56
N ALA A 448 19.06 -9.37 -12.12
CA ALA A 448 20.45 -9.72 -12.35
C ALA A 448 21.26 -9.95 -11.05
N VAL A 449 20.87 -9.30 -9.95
CA VAL A 449 21.47 -9.56 -8.63
C VAL A 449 21.04 -10.93 -8.10
N ILE A 450 19.77 -11.29 -8.27
CA ILE A 450 19.25 -12.61 -7.88
C ILE A 450 19.89 -13.71 -8.73
N ASP A 451 20.02 -13.53 -10.04
CA ASP A 451 20.69 -14.50 -10.92
C ASP A 451 22.10 -14.85 -10.42
N ARG A 452 22.86 -13.84 -9.98
CA ARG A 452 24.21 -14.02 -9.42
C ARG A 452 24.18 -14.69 -8.05
N LEU A 453 23.21 -14.35 -7.20
CA LEU A 453 23.07 -14.96 -5.88
C LEU A 453 22.66 -16.43 -5.98
N GLU A 454 21.81 -16.80 -6.92
CA GLU A 454 21.41 -18.20 -7.15
C GLU A 454 22.63 -19.09 -7.43
N VAL A 455 23.58 -18.63 -8.26
CA VAL A 455 24.84 -19.34 -8.52
C VAL A 455 25.65 -19.54 -7.24
N VAL A 456 25.88 -18.47 -6.48
CA VAL A 456 26.66 -18.53 -5.23
C VAL A 456 25.99 -19.43 -4.18
N LEU A 457 24.67 -19.34 -4.03
CA LEU A 457 23.93 -20.18 -3.09
C LEU A 457 23.95 -21.65 -3.51
N ALA A 458 23.90 -21.95 -4.81
CA ALA A 458 24.05 -23.32 -5.30
C ALA A 458 25.44 -23.88 -5.02
N GLU A 459 26.51 -23.12 -5.28
CA GLU A 459 27.90 -23.50 -5.00
C GLU A 459 28.15 -23.77 -3.51
N LEU A 460 27.47 -23.03 -2.62
CA LEU A 460 27.54 -23.20 -1.17
C LEU A 460 26.61 -24.28 -0.62
N GLY A 461 25.79 -24.93 -1.45
CA GLY A 461 24.79 -25.90 -1.01
C GLY A 461 23.58 -25.31 -0.27
N LEU A 462 23.36 -24.01 -0.40
CA LEU A 462 22.31 -23.22 0.28
C LEU A 462 21.11 -22.89 -0.62
N ALA A 463 20.97 -23.54 -1.78
CA ALA A 463 19.91 -23.24 -2.75
C ALA A 463 18.48 -23.49 -2.22
N ARG A 464 18.34 -24.29 -1.16
CA ARG A 464 17.06 -24.61 -0.50
C ARG A 464 16.80 -23.76 0.75
N ASP A 465 17.77 -22.97 1.19
CA ASP A 465 17.65 -22.11 2.36
C ASP A 465 16.81 -20.88 2.03
N THR A 466 16.01 -20.45 3.00
CA THR A 466 15.19 -19.24 2.86
C THR A 466 16.02 -18.02 3.20
N ILE A 467 16.46 -17.29 2.18
CA ILE A 467 17.16 -16.02 2.30
C ILE A 467 16.31 -14.93 1.65
N SER A 468 15.81 -13.97 2.44
CA SER A 468 15.07 -12.83 1.91
C SER A 468 16.01 -11.72 1.46
N VAL A 469 15.85 -11.29 0.21
CA VAL A 469 16.65 -10.22 -0.39
C VAL A 469 15.74 -9.04 -0.72
N ARG A 470 15.95 -7.91 -0.05
CA ARG A 470 15.08 -6.75 -0.19
C ARG A 470 15.88 -5.53 -0.61
N MET A 471 15.56 -4.95 -1.77
CA MET A 471 16.35 -3.89 -2.39
C MET A 471 15.58 -2.58 -2.50
N THR A 472 16.23 -1.48 -2.12
CA THR A 472 15.66 -0.13 -2.25
C THR A 472 16.67 0.85 -2.80
N GLY A 473 16.24 1.71 -3.72
CA GLY A 473 17.11 2.72 -4.32
C GLY A 473 17.41 3.92 -3.42
N CYS A 474 16.90 3.98 -2.19
CA CYS A 474 17.12 5.06 -1.21
C CYS A 474 16.71 4.60 0.21
N PRO A 475 17.07 5.32 1.30
CA PRO A 475 16.86 4.86 2.68
C PRO A 475 15.41 4.94 3.20
N ASN A 476 14.43 5.22 2.33
CA ASN A 476 13.02 5.28 2.73
C ASN A 476 12.42 3.90 3.08
N GLY A 477 13.06 2.81 2.66
CA GLY A 477 12.65 1.44 3.02
C GLY A 477 11.32 0.98 2.41
N CYS A 478 11.02 1.35 1.16
CA CYS A 478 9.74 1.02 0.52
C CYS A 478 9.51 -0.50 0.32
N ALA A 479 10.59 -1.27 0.11
CA ALA A 479 10.56 -2.73 0.02
C ALA A 479 10.86 -3.42 1.37
N ARG A 480 10.85 -2.65 2.47
CA ARG A 480 11.13 -3.12 3.84
C ARG A 480 12.48 -3.86 3.95
N PRO A 481 13.60 -3.25 3.49
CA PRO A 481 14.91 -3.89 3.46
C PRO A 481 15.47 -4.21 4.83
#